data_AF-A0A7W4FIB7-F1
#
_entry.id   AF-A0A7W4FIB7-F1
#
_cell.length_a   1.000
_cell.length_b   1.000
_cell.length_c   1.000
_cell.angle_alpha   90.00
_cell.angle_beta   90.00
_cell.angle_gamma   90.00
#
_symmetry.space_group_name_H-M   'P 1'
#
loop_
_entity.id
_entity.type
_entity.pdbx_description
1 polymer ?
#
loop_
_entity_poly.entity_id
_entity_poly.type
_entity_poly.pdbx_seq_one_letter_code
_entity_poly.pdbx_strand_id
1 'polypeptide(L)'
;DGDVEGWFTDDTPKRFEAYGWQVISVDGHNPEEIKAAIISAKAETTKPTMICCKTIIGFGSPAKQGTHDCHGAPLGHDEIAATRKALGWNHGPFEIPTDIYAGWDNKVQGQAAEQSWDEKFAAYAAAYPELAAEYKRRVNNELPAEWEAKSSAYIADLQANQG
;
A
#
# COMPACT_ATOMS: atom_id res chain seq x y z
N ASP A 1 -12.95 1.56 19.47
CA ASP A 1 -13.77 0.68 18.63
C ASP A 1 -15.24 0.89 18.89
N GLY A 2 -16.01 1.01 17.81
CA GLY A 2 -17.43 1.38 17.85
C GLY A 2 -17.81 2.24 16.64
N ASP A 3 -19.05 2.72 16.64
CA ASP A 3 -19.55 3.63 15.59
C ASP A 3 -18.85 4.99 15.66
N VAL A 4 -18.25 5.40 14.55
CA VAL A 4 -17.38 6.57 14.49
C VAL A 4 -18.15 7.90 14.57
N GLU A 5 -19.47 7.91 14.34
CA GLU A 5 -20.28 9.14 14.36
C GLU A 5 -20.18 9.94 15.67
N GLY A 6 -19.84 9.29 16.78
CA GLY A 6 -19.67 9.96 18.08
C GLY A 6 -18.38 10.79 18.23
N TRP A 7 -17.37 10.58 17.38
CA TRP A 7 -16.06 11.22 17.51
C TRP A 7 -15.37 11.57 16.18
N PHE A 8 -15.99 11.21 15.05
CA PHE A 8 -15.50 11.51 13.72
C PHE A 8 -16.65 11.66 12.73
N THR A 9 -16.94 12.91 12.36
CA THR A 9 -18.06 13.30 11.49
C THR A 9 -17.63 14.10 10.28
N ASP A 10 -16.32 14.09 9.97
CA ASP A 10 -15.77 14.80 8.82
C ASP A 10 -16.40 14.29 7.51
N ASP A 11 -16.77 15.23 6.64
CA ASP A 11 -16.90 14.93 5.21
C ASP A 11 -15.50 14.74 4.62
N THR A 12 -14.95 13.55 4.82
CA THR A 12 -13.60 13.20 4.39
C THR A 12 -13.41 13.39 2.88
N PRO A 13 -14.33 12.95 2.00
CA PRO A 13 -14.29 13.29 0.58
C PRO A 13 -14.09 14.79 0.32
N LYS A 14 -14.96 15.66 0.87
CA LYS A 14 -14.83 17.11 0.65
C LYS A 14 -13.57 17.70 1.25
N ARG A 15 -13.11 17.18 2.40
CA ARG A 15 -11.85 17.62 3.02
C ARG A 15 -10.67 17.39 2.07
N PHE A 16 -10.61 16.23 1.40
CA PHE A 16 -9.56 15.93 0.44
C PHE A 16 -9.72 16.67 -0.89
N GLU A 17 -10.96 16.90 -1.35
CA GLU A 17 -11.22 17.81 -2.49
C GLU A 17 -10.68 19.22 -2.20
N ALA A 18 -10.85 19.73 -0.98
CA ALA A 18 -10.33 21.04 -0.57
C ALA A 18 -8.79 21.09 -0.54
N TYR A 19 -8.11 19.95 -0.35
CA TYR A 19 -6.66 19.84 -0.52
C TYR A 19 -6.22 19.76 -1.99
N GLY A 20 -7.17 19.79 -2.94
CA GLY A 20 -6.90 19.69 -4.37
C GLY A 20 -6.70 18.26 -4.87
N TRP A 21 -7.12 17.25 -4.12
CA TRP A 21 -7.02 15.84 -4.55
C TRP A 21 -8.13 15.50 -5.56
N GLN A 22 -7.87 14.52 -6.42
CA GLN A 22 -8.95 13.77 -7.05
C GLN A 22 -9.60 12.87 -5.99
N VAL A 23 -10.93 12.88 -5.90
CA VAL A 23 -11.66 12.00 -4.99
C VAL A 23 -12.64 11.16 -5.78
N ILE A 24 -12.60 9.84 -5.57
CA ILE A 24 -13.47 8.86 -6.22
C ILE A 24 -14.13 8.03 -5.11
N SER A 25 -15.45 7.87 -5.14
CA SER A 25 -16.16 7.01 -4.18
C SER A 25 -16.71 5.78 -4.89
N VAL A 26 -16.57 4.60 -4.28
CA VAL A 26 -16.98 3.30 -4.86
C VAL A 26 -17.58 2.38 -3.80
N ASP A 27 -18.39 1.41 -4.25
CA ASP A 27 -18.67 0.23 -3.44
C ASP A 27 -17.40 -0.63 -3.30
N GLY A 28 -16.91 -0.77 -2.08
CA GLY A 28 -15.70 -1.53 -1.76
C GLY A 28 -15.84 -3.05 -1.93
N HIS A 29 -17.04 -3.54 -2.23
CA HIS A 29 -17.29 -4.95 -2.57
C HIS A 29 -17.60 -5.17 -4.06
N ASN A 30 -17.52 -4.12 -4.88
CA ASN A 30 -17.66 -4.22 -6.33
C ASN A 30 -16.29 -4.15 -7.04
N PRO A 31 -15.73 -5.28 -7.52
CA PRO A 31 -14.40 -5.30 -8.12
C PRO A 31 -14.29 -4.47 -9.41
N GLU A 32 -15.37 -4.31 -10.17
CA GLU A 32 -15.36 -3.53 -11.41
C GLU A 32 -15.32 -2.02 -11.12
N GLU A 33 -16.04 -1.54 -10.10
CA GLU A 33 -15.95 -0.14 -9.66
C GLU A 33 -14.55 0.19 -9.13
N ILE A 34 -13.98 -0.69 -8.31
CA ILE A 34 -12.62 -0.52 -7.77
C ILE A 34 -11.60 -0.45 -8.93
N LYS A 35 -11.71 -1.37 -9.90
CA LYS A 35 -10.83 -1.38 -11.08
C LYS A 35 -10.96 -0.09 -11.89
N ALA A 36 -12.19 0.37 -12.15
CA ALA A 36 -12.43 1.62 -12.86
C ALA A 36 -11.85 2.83 -12.12
N ALA A 37 -12.00 2.87 -10.79
CA ALA A 37 -11.44 3.92 -9.95
C ALA A 37 -9.91 3.94 -9.98
N ILE A 38 -9.24 2.77 -9.90
CA ILE A 38 -7.77 2.68 -9.99
C ILE A 38 -7.28 3.13 -11.36
N ILE A 39 -7.98 2.77 -12.45
CA ILE A 39 -7.63 3.22 -13.81
C ILE A 39 -7.76 4.75 -13.90
N SER A 40 -8.86 5.32 -13.40
CA SER A 40 -9.06 6.78 -13.39
C SER A 40 -8.00 7.50 -12.55
N ALA A 41 -7.68 6.97 -11.36
CA ALA A 41 -6.66 7.52 -10.47
C ALA A 41 -5.26 7.53 -11.11
N LYS A 42 -4.91 6.48 -11.87
CA LYS A 42 -3.64 6.43 -12.61
C LYS A 42 -3.58 7.36 -13.81
N ALA A 43 -4.73 7.70 -14.40
CA ALA A 43 -4.83 8.62 -15.52
C ALA A 43 -4.71 10.10 -15.08
N GLU A 44 -4.99 10.41 -13.81
CA GLU A 44 -4.73 11.71 -13.22
C GLU A 44 -3.24 11.85 -12.88
N THR A 45 -2.55 12.77 -13.58
CA THR A 45 -1.11 12.99 -13.44
C THR A 45 -0.76 14.31 -12.75
N THR A 46 -1.76 15.13 -12.40
CA THR A 46 -1.58 16.47 -11.84
C THR A 46 -1.95 16.57 -10.36
N LYS A 47 -2.66 15.56 -9.83
CA LYS A 47 -3.14 15.53 -8.45
C LYS A 47 -2.91 14.17 -7.80
N PRO A 48 -2.71 14.12 -6.47
CA PRO A 48 -2.91 12.88 -5.73
C PRO A 48 -4.39 12.47 -5.76
N THR A 49 -4.66 11.17 -5.60
CA THR A 49 -6.02 10.62 -5.63
C THR A 49 -6.35 9.88 -4.34
N MET A 50 -7.55 10.13 -3.80
CA MET A 50 -8.17 9.34 -2.75
C MET A 50 -9.35 8.54 -3.33
N ILE A 51 -9.29 7.22 -3.20
CA ILE A 51 -10.43 6.34 -3.52
C ILE A 51 -11.11 5.96 -2.20
N CYS A 52 -12.30 6.52 -1.96
CA CYS A 52 -13.13 6.25 -0.80
C CYS A 52 -13.98 5.00 -1.03
N CYS A 53 -13.48 3.84 -0.61
CA CYS A 53 -14.20 2.57 -0.73
C CYS A 53 -15.17 2.38 0.45
N LYS A 54 -16.47 2.27 0.19
CA LYS A 54 -17.44 1.91 1.23
C LYS A 54 -17.41 0.40 1.44
N THR A 55 -16.95 -0.06 2.60
CA THR A 55 -16.86 -1.48 2.95
C THR A 55 -17.74 -1.82 4.16
N ILE A 56 -17.84 -3.13 4.45
CA ILE A 56 -18.42 -3.68 5.67
C ILE A 56 -17.29 -4.38 6.42
N ILE A 57 -16.94 -3.91 7.62
CA ILE A 57 -15.92 -4.56 8.44
C ILE A 57 -16.39 -6.00 8.78
N GLY A 58 -15.49 -6.98 8.71
CA GLY A 58 -15.84 -8.38 8.95
C GLY A 58 -16.82 -8.98 7.93
N PHE A 59 -16.93 -8.41 6.72
CA PHE A 59 -17.83 -8.88 5.67
C PHE A 59 -17.84 -10.42 5.54
N GLY A 60 -19.05 -10.98 5.50
CA GLY A 60 -19.27 -12.43 5.42
C GLY A 60 -19.51 -13.10 6.78
N SER A 61 -19.09 -12.50 7.90
CA SER A 61 -19.42 -12.97 9.26
C SER A 61 -20.88 -12.67 9.58
N PRO A 62 -21.78 -13.67 9.65
CA PRO A 62 -23.21 -13.39 9.81
C PRO A 62 -23.54 -12.68 11.13
N ALA A 63 -22.82 -12.98 12.21
CA ALA A 63 -23.11 -12.40 13.53
C ALA A 63 -22.29 -11.15 13.87
N LYS A 64 -21.11 -10.96 13.25
CA LYS A 64 -20.16 -9.89 13.64
C LYS A 64 -19.81 -8.89 12.53
N GLN A 65 -20.23 -9.10 11.28
CA GLN A 65 -19.99 -8.10 10.24
C GLN A 65 -20.69 -6.78 10.57
N GLY A 66 -20.02 -5.65 10.28
CA GLY A 66 -20.53 -4.32 10.58
C GLY A 66 -20.47 -3.93 12.06
N THR A 67 -19.97 -4.80 12.95
CA THR A 67 -19.82 -4.50 14.37
C THR A 67 -18.35 -4.36 14.73
N HIS A 68 -18.09 -3.73 15.87
CA HIS A 68 -16.75 -3.55 16.40
C HIS A 68 -16.14 -4.85 16.95
N ASP A 69 -16.96 -5.89 17.20
CA ASP A 69 -16.52 -7.18 17.75
C ASP A 69 -15.61 -7.96 16.78
N CYS A 70 -15.66 -7.65 15.48
CA CYS A 70 -14.78 -8.24 14.48
C CYS A 70 -13.45 -7.50 14.29
N HIS A 71 -13.21 -6.39 15.01
CA HIS A 71 -12.01 -5.56 14.84
C HIS A 71 -10.75 -6.23 15.40
N GLY A 72 -10.75 -6.57 16.70
CA GLY A 72 -9.54 -6.93 17.43
C GLY A 72 -9.53 -8.30 18.09
N ALA A 73 -10.58 -9.10 17.90
CA ALA A 73 -10.72 -10.41 18.53
C ALA A 73 -10.99 -11.53 17.50
N PRO A 74 -10.52 -12.76 17.75
CA PRO A 74 -10.90 -13.91 16.92
C PRO A 74 -12.43 -14.05 16.82
N LEU A 75 -12.92 -14.43 15.65
CA LEU A 75 -14.36 -14.64 15.45
C LEU A 75 -14.91 -15.76 16.34
N GLY A 76 -14.10 -16.80 16.59
CA GLY A 76 -14.50 -18.03 17.28
C GLY A 76 -14.88 -19.14 16.30
N HIS A 77 -14.74 -20.41 16.69
CA HIS A 77 -14.89 -21.55 15.78
C HIS A 77 -16.24 -21.60 15.07
N ASP A 78 -17.34 -21.38 15.80
CA ASP A 78 -18.69 -21.42 15.25
C ASP A 78 -18.92 -20.30 14.24
N GLU A 79 -18.46 -19.09 14.56
CA GLU A 79 -18.59 -17.94 13.67
C GLU A 79 -17.72 -18.09 12.42
N ILE A 80 -16.52 -18.69 12.53
CA ILE A 80 -15.69 -19.02 11.37
C ILE A 80 -16.41 -20.03 10.45
N ALA A 81 -17.03 -21.07 11.01
CA ALA A 81 -17.78 -22.05 10.24
C ALA A 81 -18.99 -21.40 9.52
N ALA A 82 -19.71 -20.51 10.21
CA ALA A 82 -20.82 -19.75 9.63
C ALA A 82 -20.33 -18.80 8.51
N THR A 83 -19.21 -18.12 8.73
CA THR A 83 -18.58 -17.22 7.74
C THR A 83 -18.18 -17.98 6.48
N ARG A 84 -17.51 -19.14 6.63
CA ARG A 84 -17.16 -20.01 5.49
C ARG A 84 -18.39 -20.39 4.66
N LYS A 85 -19.47 -20.80 5.34
CA LYS A 85 -20.73 -21.13 4.68
C LYS A 85 -21.34 -19.92 3.94
N ALA A 86 -21.34 -18.74 4.57
CA ALA A 86 -21.86 -17.52 3.98
C ALA A 86 -21.08 -17.07 2.72
N LEU A 87 -19.76 -17.26 2.72
CA LEU A 87 -18.88 -16.94 1.59
C LEU A 87 -18.82 -18.05 0.53
N GLY A 88 -19.46 -19.19 0.77
CA GLY A 88 -19.33 -20.37 -0.10
C GLY A 88 -17.92 -20.99 -0.09
N TRP A 89 -17.13 -20.74 0.95
CA TRP A 89 -15.78 -21.26 1.09
C TRP A 89 -15.78 -22.66 1.73
N ASN A 90 -15.52 -23.69 0.93
CA ASN A 90 -15.61 -25.09 1.36
C ASN A 90 -14.27 -25.72 1.77
N HIS A 91 -13.19 -24.95 1.81
CA HIS A 91 -11.85 -25.46 2.14
C HIS A 91 -11.51 -25.31 3.62
N GLY A 92 -10.66 -26.21 4.11
CA GLY A 92 -10.19 -26.23 5.49
C GLY A 92 -9.33 -25.02 5.88
N PRO A 93 -9.00 -24.88 7.18
CA PRO A 93 -8.02 -23.89 7.62
C PRO A 93 -6.70 -24.07 6.88
N PHE A 94 -6.18 -22.98 6.30
CA PHE A 94 -4.91 -22.95 5.55
C PHE A 94 -4.86 -23.84 4.30
N GLU A 95 -6.01 -24.32 3.82
CA GLU A 95 -6.12 -25.02 2.55
C GLU A 95 -6.43 -24.01 1.45
N ILE A 96 -5.54 -23.90 0.46
CA ILE A 96 -5.72 -23.04 -0.71
C ILE A 96 -5.79 -23.92 -1.96
N PRO A 97 -6.91 -23.90 -2.70
CA PRO A 97 -7.06 -24.61 -3.97
C PRO A 97 -6.00 -24.20 -5.00
N THR A 98 -5.59 -25.14 -5.84
CA THR A 98 -4.55 -24.93 -6.85
C THR A 98 -4.94 -23.89 -7.90
N ASP A 99 -6.21 -23.85 -8.30
CA ASP A 99 -6.76 -22.86 -9.24
C ASP A 99 -6.75 -21.45 -8.63
N ILE A 100 -7.09 -21.32 -7.35
CA ILE A 100 -6.96 -20.05 -6.62
C ILE A 100 -5.49 -19.64 -6.54
N TYR A 101 -4.59 -20.53 -6.15
CA TYR A 101 -3.15 -20.23 -6.13
C TYR A 101 -2.65 -19.78 -7.51
N ALA A 102 -3.04 -20.48 -8.57
CA ALA A 102 -2.68 -20.13 -9.95
C ALA A 102 -3.23 -18.76 -10.37
N GLY A 103 -4.44 -18.40 -9.93
CA GLY A 103 -5.01 -17.06 -10.17
C GLY A 103 -4.29 -15.93 -9.43
N TRP A 104 -3.58 -16.25 -8.34
CA TRP A 104 -2.77 -15.31 -7.56
C TRP A 104 -1.28 -15.34 -7.91
N ASP A 105 -0.80 -16.39 -8.60
CA ASP A 105 0.61 -16.55 -8.90
C ASP A 105 1.09 -15.53 -9.94
N ASN A 106 1.84 -14.54 -9.47
CA ASN A 106 2.37 -13.48 -10.32
C ASN A 106 3.89 -13.58 -10.53
N LYS A 107 4.53 -14.71 -10.19
CA LYS A 107 6.00 -14.86 -10.26
C LYS A 107 6.57 -14.58 -11.65
N VAL A 108 5.95 -15.14 -12.70
CA VAL A 108 6.42 -14.96 -14.09
C VAL A 108 6.29 -13.51 -14.55
N GLN A 109 5.16 -12.87 -14.27
CA GLN A 109 4.93 -11.48 -14.64
C GLN A 109 5.83 -10.52 -13.84
N GLY A 110 6.03 -10.81 -12.56
CA GLY A 110 6.94 -10.08 -11.68
C GLY A 110 8.38 -10.18 -12.17
N GLN A 111 8.87 -11.38 -12.47
CA GLN A 111 10.20 -11.61 -13.02
C GLN A 111 10.40 -10.86 -14.35
N ALA A 112 9.42 -10.90 -15.25
CA ALA A 112 9.50 -10.18 -16.51
C ALA A 112 9.52 -8.65 -16.32
N ALA A 113 8.73 -8.12 -15.37
CA ALA A 113 8.72 -6.69 -15.05
C ALA A 113 10.05 -6.24 -14.43
N GLU A 114 10.61 -7.04 -13.51
CA GLU A 114 11.93 -6.80 -12.90
C GLU A 114 13.04 -6.86 -13.94
N GLN A 115 13.08 -7.89 -14.77
CA GLN A 115 14.05 -8.00 -15.86
C GLN A 115 13.98 -6.81 -16.82
N SER A 116 12.78 -6.37 -17.19
CA SER A 116 12.60 -5.18 -18.02
C SER A 116 13.11 -3.91 -17.33
N TRP A 117 13.00 -3.83 -16.01
CA TRP A 117 13.55 -2.72 -15.23
C TRP A 117 15.08 -2.79 -15.16
N ASP A 118 15.66 -3.97 -14.96
CA ASP A 118 17.12 -4.18 -14.93
C ASP A 118 17.78 -3.77 -16.26
N GLU A 119 17.16 -4.11 -17.38
CA GLU A 119 17.63 -3.70 -18.71
C GLU A 119 17.61 -2.18 -18.88
N LYS A 120 16.52 -1.52 -18.46
CA LYS A 120 16.41 -0.06 -18.46
C LYS A 120 17.44 0.59 -17.54
N PHE A 121 17.66 0.01 -16.37
CA PHE A 121 18.60 0.53 -15.40
C PHE A 121 20.05 0.33 -15.86
N ALA A 122 20.38 -0.78 -16.53
CA ALA A 122 21.68 -0.99 -17.16
C ALA A 122 21.96 0.04 -18.26
N ALA A 123 20.97 0.30 -19.13
CA ALA A 123 21.07 1.35 -20.15
C ALA A 123 21.24 2.74 -19.52
N TYR A 124 20.48 3.04 -18.46
CA TYR A 124 20.62 4.27 -17.67
C TYR A 124 22.01 4.41 -17.06
N ALA A 125 22.56 3.35 -16.46
CA ALA A 125 23.89 3.37 -15.86
C ALA A 125 25.01 3.57 -16.88
N ALA A 126 24.87 3.02 -18.10
CA ALA A 126 25.82 3.26 -19.18
C ALA A 126 25.78 4.73 -19.66
N ALA A 127 24.59 5.33 -19.74
CA ALA A 127 24.42 6.72 -20.16
C ALA A 127 24.75 7.76 -19.06
N TYR A 128 24.52 7.41 -17.79
CA TYR A 128 24.65 8.29 -16.63
C TYR A 128 25.36 7.60 -15.46
N PRO A 129 26.66 7.28 -15.59
CA PRO A 129 27.38 6.45 -14.61
C PRO A 129 27.41 7.04 -13.20
N GLU A 130 27.62 8.36 -13.07
CA GLU A 130 27.65 9.04 -11.77
C GLU A 130 26.28 9.04 -11.10
N LEU A 131 25.21 9.34 -11.84
CA LEU A 131 23.85 9.35 -11.29
C LEU A 131 23.37 7.95 -10.92
N ALA A 132 23.76 6.91 -11.69
CA ALA A 132 23.45 5.53 -11.36
C ALA A 132 24.20 5.04 -10.11
N ALA A 133 25.45 5.44 -9.92
CA ALA A 133 26.19 5.17 -8.68
C ALA A 133 25.52 5.84 -7.47
N GLU A 134 25.10 7.11 -7.62
CA GLU A 134 24.40 7.84 -6.57
C GLU A 134 23.01 7.26 -6.26
N TYR A 135 22.27 6.82 -7.28
CA TYR A 135 21.03 6.08 -7.09
C TYR A 135 21.26 4.80 -6.27
N LYS A 136 22.23 3.96 -6.67
CA LYS A 136 22.55 2.71 -5.97
C LYS A 136 22.92 2.94 -4.50
N ARG A 137 23.82 3.90 -4.25
CA ARG A 137 24.21 4.28 -2.88
C ARG A 137 22.99 4.60 -2.02
N ARG A 138 22.09 5.45 -2.55
CA ARG A 138 20.89 5.90 -1.82
C ARG A 138 19.90 4.77 -1.56
N VAL A 139 19.62 3.91 -2.55
CA VAL A 139 18.67 2.80 -2.35
C VAL A 139 19.22 1.69 -1.46
N ASN A 140 20.55 1.56 -1.38
CA ASN A 140 21.23 0.66 -0.45
C ASN A 140 21.42 1.27 0.96
N ASN A 141 20.93 2.49 1.19
CA ASN A 141 21.11 3.23 2.45
C ASN A 141 22.58 3.43 2.86
N GLU A 142 23.48 3.49 1.90
CA GLU A 142 24.90 3.75 2.13
C GLU A 142 25.13 5.26 2.25
N LEU A 143 26.01 5.71 3.13
CA LEU A 143 26.42 7.12 3.19
C LEU A 143 27.56 7.38 2.20
N PRO A 144 27.80 8.64 1.77
CA PRO A 144 28.99 8.98 1.01
C PRO A 144 30.25 8.56 1.75
N ALA A 145 31.26 8.05 1.05
CA ALA A 145 32.47 7.51 1.66
C ALA A 145 33.20 8.55 2.54
N GLU A 146 33.14 9.82 2.16
CA GLU A 146 33.75 10.92 2.90
C GLU A 146 32.85 11.55 3.96
N TRP A 147 31.63 11.03 4.18
CA TRP A 147 30.65 11.62 5.09
C TRP A 147 31.20 11.80 6.51
N GLU A 148 31.82 10.75 7.06
CA GLU A 148 32.39 10.79 8.41
C GLU A 148 33.49 11.87 8.49
N ALA A 149 34.48 11.80 7.60
CA ALA A 149 35.59 12.77 7.58
C ALA A 149 35.10 14.23 7.43
N LYS A 150 34.17 14.49 6.51
CA LYS A 150 33.61 15.83 6.29
C LYS A 150 32.78 16.31 7.47
N SER A 151 31.91 15.47 8.01
CA SER A 151 31.07 15.82 9.16
C SER A 151 31.91 16.08 10.41
N SER A 152 32.91 15.26 10.70
CA SER A 152 33.85 15.47 11.81
C SER A 152 34.66 16.76 11.65
N ALA A 153 35.20 17.02 10.45
CA ALA A 153 35.93 18.26 10.18
C ALA A 153 35.05 19.51 10.36
N TYR A 154 33.80 19.44 9.91
CA TYR A 154 32.82 20.52 10.08
C TYR A 154 32.45 20.76 11.55
N ILE A 155 32.25 19.68 12.33
CA ILE A 155 32.01 19.78 13.78
C ILE A 155 33.20 20.45 14.47
N ALA A 156 34.43 20.05 14.13
CA ALA A 156 35.64 20.63 14.70
C ALA A 156 35.78 22.12 14.39
N ASP A 157 35.46 22.54 13.16
CA ASP A 157 35.46 23.95 12.75
C ASP A 157 34.46 24.78 13.56
N LEU A 158 33.22 24.31 13.72
CA LEU A 158 32.21 24.99 14.54
C LEU A 158 32.60 25.09 16.02
N GLN A 159 33.28 24.09 16.55
CA GLN A 159 33.80 24.11 17.92
C GLN A 159 34.94 25.13 18.08
N ALA A 160 35.78 25.29 17.06
CA ALA A 160 36.88 26.24 17.06
C ALA A 160 36.43 27.69 16.84
N ASN A 161 35.35 27.90 16.08
CA ASN A 161 34.87 29.21 15.64
C ASN A 161 33.54 29.62 16.31
N GLN A 162 33.36 29.33 17.61
CA GLN A 162 32.23 29.84 18.38
C GLN A 162 32.36 31.36 18.62
N GLY A 163 31.71 32.14 17.75
CA GLY A 163 31.36 33.55 17.99
C GLY A 163 29.94 33.67 18.53
#